data_AF-A0A9W5YXN6-F1
#
_entry.id   AF-A0A9W5YXN6-F1
#
_cell.length_a   1.000
_cell.length_b   1.000
_cell.length_c   1.000
_cell.angle_alpha   90.00
_cell.angle_beta   90.00
_cell.angle_gamma   90.00
#
_symmetry.space_group_name_H-M   'P 1'
#
loop_
_entity.id
_entity.type
_entity.pdbx_description
1 polymer ?
#
loop_
_entity_poly.entity_id
_entity_poly.type
_entity_poly.pdbx_seq_one_letter_code
_entity_poly.pdbx_strand_id
1 'polypeptide(L)'
;MEPFSQLEEEIFAITQQLWEVEEYLKSQKGKCRADERPVDNQTFLRESQEELRAHLRLLEDKKLSTSIALAVDSDRLVLAALAREEAQASDDRRLAIRLSEKNDDADLSATDSDVEQPQAACEPQASDDDCVAGPSMTFRERQAQELEKIAATETRCSVCYESYFAHKVTQLKCKHTYCDNCLKDLFLRATKDSTLFPPRCCREPIHLESAQLLMSETEISEFKCAEIEFSTTDHANVEQSSATSVAYAGRRADVNCGPKID
;
A
#
# COMPACT_ATOMS: atom_id res chain seq x y z
N MET A 1 10.20 13.71 -15.19
CA MET A 1 11.05 12.52 -14.98
C MET A 1 10.15 11.32 -15.14
N GLU A 2 10.49 10.39 -16.03
CA GLU A 2 9.69 9.18 -16.19
C GLU A 2 9.80 8.32 -14.92
N PRO A 3 8.70 7.82 -14.35
CA PRO A 3 8.72 7.07 -13.09
C PRO A 3 9.59 5.80 -13.15
N PHE A 4 9.86 5.27 -14.35
CA PHE A 4 10.77 4.15 -14.56
C PHE A 4 12.23 4.51 -14.27
N SER A 5 12.68 5.73 -14.62
CA SER A 5 14.09 6.11 -14.43
C SER A 5 14.44 6.22 -12.95
N GLN A 6 13.53 6.79 -12.16
CA GLN A 6 13.74 6.92 -10.71
C GLN A 6 13.82 5.56 -10.00
N LEU A 7 12.95 4.61 -10.37
CA LEU A 7 12.99 3.26 -9.80
C LEU A 7 14.27 2.52 -10.16
N GLU A 8 14.75 2.67 -11.40
CA GLU A 8 15.99 2.04 -11.83
C GLU A 8 17.23 2.64 -11.17
N GLU A 9 17.23 3.97 -10.94
CA GLU A 9 18.26 4.66 -10.17
C GLU A 9 18.29 4.18 -8.70
N GLU A 10 17.13 4.05 -8.06
CA GLU A 10 17.01 3.53 -6.68
C GLU A 10 17.48 2.08 -6.59
N ILE A 11 17.04 1.21 -7.51
CA ILE A 11 17.49 -0.20 -7.58
C ILE A 11 19.01 -0.26 -7.72
N PHE A 12 19.59 0.54 -8.61
CA PHE A 12 21.04 0.61 -8.80
C PHE A 12 21.76 1.03 -7.52
N ALA A 13 21.29 2.09 -6.85
CA ALA A 13 21.89 2.59 -5.62
C ALA A 13 21.86 1.54 -4.49
N ILE A 14 20.73 0.86 -4.27
CA ILE A 14 20.62 -0.18 -3.25
C ILE A 14 21.49 -1.40 -3.58
N THR A 15 21.55 -1.78 -4.86
CA THR A 15 22.42 -2.86 -5.33
C THR A 15 23.89 -2.54 -5.07
N GLN A 16 24.30 -1.30 -5.32
CA GLN A 16 25.65 -0.80 -5.04
C GLN A 16 25.96 -0.86 -3.53
N GLN A 17 25.05 -0.39 -2.67
CA GLN A 17 25.22 -0.46 -1.22
C GLN A 17 25.34 -1.90 -0.71
N LEU A 18 24.52 -2.82 -1.24
CA LEU A 18 24.62 -4.25 -0.91
C LEU A 18 25.98 -4.82 -1.25
N TRP A 19 26.51 -4.48 -2.43
CA TRP A 19 27.84 -4.93 -2.87
C TRP A 19 28.94 -4.42 -1.93
N GLU A 20 28.88 -3.16 -1.52
CA GLU A 20 29.86 -2.56 -0.59
C GLU A 20 29.85 -3.27 0.78
N VAL A 21 28.66 -3.52 1.34
CA VAL A 21 28.51 -4.23 2.62
C VAL A 21 29.01 -5.67 2.50
N GLU A 22 28.70 -6.36 1.40
CA GLU A 22 29.18 -7.72 1.15
C GLU A 22 30.70 -7.79 1.03
N GLU A 23 31.30 -6.86 0.32
CA GLU A 23 32.75 -6.80 0.15
C GLU A 23 33.44 -6.49 1.48
N TYR A 24 32.88 -5.56 2.26
CA TYR A 24 33.37 -5.25 3.59
C TYR A 24 33.33 -6.47 4.53
N LEU A 25 32.21 -7.21 4.57
CA LEU A 25 32.06 -8.43 5.36
C LEU A 25 33.05 -9.53 4.94
N LYS A 26 33.28 -9.71 3.62
CA LYS A 26 34.31 -10.65 3.11
C LYS A 26 35.69 -10.26 3.61
N SER A 27 36.03 -8.97 3.58
CA SER A 27 37.35 -8.46 3.99
C SER A 27 37.64 -8.62 5.49
N GLN A 28 36.62 -8.79 6.33
CA GLN A 28 36.77 -9.05 7.77
C GLN A 28 36.94 -10.54 8.11
N LYS A 29 36.52 -11.44 7.22
CA LYS A 29 36.59 -12.89 7.43
C LYS A 29 38.07 -13.32 7.51
N GLY A 30 38.54 -13.62 8.73
CA GLY A 30 39.93 -14.06 9.00
C GLY A 30 40.83 -13.05 9.70
N LYS A 31 40.35 -11.84 10.04
CA LYS A 31 41.14 -10.82 10.75
C LYS A 31 40.96 -10.82 12.29
N CYS A 32 40.02 -11.60 12.83
CA CYS A 32 39.74 -11.65 14.27
C CYS A 32 40.55 -12.74 14.97
N ARG A 33 41.05 -12.45 16.18
CA ARG A 33 41.73 -13.45 17.02
C ARG A 33 40.69 -14.38 17.68
N ALA A 34 41.05 -15.64 17.92
CA ALA A 34 40.14 -16.67 18.43
C ALA A 34 39.49 -16.37 19.80
N ASP A 35 40.04 -15.42 20.57
CA ASP A 35 39.53 -14.99 21.89
C ASP A 35 38.63 -13.74 21.86
N GLU A 36 38.43 -13.10 20.69
CA GLU A 36 37.56 -11.93 20.58
C GLU A 36 36.10 -12.35 20.37
N ARG A 37 35.25 -11.99 21.33
CA ARG A 37 33.78 -12.09 21.22
C ARG A 37 33.34 -11.42 19.91
N PRO A 38 32.43 -12.01 19.11
CA PRO A 38 31.98 -11.43 17.85
C PRO A 38 31.51 -9.99 18.09
N VAL A 39 32.19 -9.06 17.44
CA VAL A 39 32.04 -7.62 17.68
C VAL A 39 30.64 -7.18 17.24
N ASP A 40 29.95 -6.37 18.06
CA ASP A 40 28.57 -5.89 17.84
C ASP A 40 28.34 -5.31 16.43
N ASN A 41 29.39 -4.79 15.79
CA ASN A 41 29.35 -4.26 14.43
C ASN A 41 29.07 -5.32 13.35
N GLN A 42 29.51 -6.58 13.51
CA GLN A 42 29.26 -7.65 12.54
C GLN A 42 27.80 -8.12 12.55
N THR A 43 27.14 -8.00 13.71
CA THR A 43 25.70 -8.27 13.84
C THR A 43 24.92 -7.16 13.17
N PHE A 44 25.22 -5.89 13.50
CA PHE A 44 24.60 -4.72 12.87
C PHE A 44 24.72 -4.72 11.33
N LEU A 45 25.90 -5.05 10.80
CA LEU A 45 26.11 -5.10 9.34
C LEU A 45 25.33 -6.22 8.65
N ARG A 46 25.09 -7.34 9.34
CA ARG A 46 24.25 -8.42 8.81
C ARG A 46 22.77 -8.03 8.82
N GLU A 47 22.31 -7.40 9.88
CA GLU A 47 20.93 -6.86 9.96
C GLU A 47 20.70 -5.80 8.86
N SER A 48 21.64 -4.87 8.69
CA SER A 48 21.59 -3.87 7.62
C SER A 48 21.60 -4.51 6.22
N GLN A 49 22.37 -5.58 6.02
CA GLN A 49 22.36 -6.33 4.76
C GLN A 49 20.99 -6.99 4.49
N GLU A 50 20.35 -7.56 5.51
CA GLU A 50 19.01 -8.13 5.38
C GLU A 50 17.96 -7.07 5.04
N GLU A 51 18.07 -5.89 5.66
CA GLU A 51 17.20 -4.74 5.37
C GLU A 51 17.37 -4.26 3.93
N LEU A 52 18.61 -4.06 3.46
CA LEU A 52 18.89 -3.65 2.08
C LEU A 52 18.39 -4.69 1.06
N ARG A 53 18.50 -6.00 1.37
CA ARG A 53 17.93 -7.07 0.53
C ARG A 53 16.40 -7.06 0.53
N ALA A 54 15.77 -6.76 1.66
CA ALA A 54 14.33 -6.59 1.72
C ALA A 54 13.88 -5.39 0.89
N HIS A 55 14.63 -4.28 0.95
CA HIS A 55 14.34 -3.09 0.17
C HIS A 55 14.51 -3.33 -1.34
N LEU A 56 15.58 -4.03 -1.75
CA LEU A 56 15.79 -4.39 -3.16
C LEU A 56 14.61 -5.21 -3.71
N ARG A 57 14.17 -6.24 -2.98
CA ARG A 57 13.01 -7.05 -3.36
C ARG A 57 11.75 -6.20 -3.54
N LEU A 58 11.49 -5.27 -2.64
CA LEU A 58 10.36 -4.35 -2.75
C LEU A 58 10.43 -3.46 -4.01
N LEU A 59 11.62 -2.95 -4.34
CA LEU A 59 11.80 -2.14 -5.55
C LEU A 59 11.64 -2.97 -6.84
N GLU A 60 12.16 -4.20 -6.85
CA GLU A 60 11.98 -5.15 -7.96
C GLU A 60 10.51 -5.51 -8.16
N ASP A 61 9.78 -5.77 -7.08
CA ASP A 61 8.34 -6.04 -7.11
C ASP A 61 7.56 -4.84 -7.67
N LYS A 62 7.94 -3.61 -7.28
CA LYS A 62 7.33 -2.38 -7.81
C LYS A 62 7.62 -2.21 -9.30
N LYS A 63 8.85 -2.51 -9.75
CA LYS A 63 9.22 -2.50 -11.17
C LYS A 63 8.39 -3.51 -11.96
N LEU A 64 8.27 -4.74 -11.44
CA LEU A 64 7.48 -5.80 -12.06
C LEU A 64 6.00 -5.42 -12.13
N SER A 65 5.42 -4.94 -11.03
CA SER A 65 4.03 -4.50 -10.97
C SER A 65 3.72 -3.40 -11.99
N THR A 66 4.61 -2.42 -12.12
CA THR A 66 4.47 -1.33 -13.10
C THR A 66 4.54 -1.86 -14.54
N SER A 67 5.48 -2.77 -14.82
CA SER A 67 5.61 -3.42 -16.13
C SER A 67 4.34 -4.20 -16.50
N ILE A 68 3.79 -4.98 -15.57
CA ILE A 68 2.54 -5.72 -15.76
C ILE A 68 1.39 -4.74 -16.04
N ALA A 69 1.27 -3.66 -15.27
CA ALA A 69 0.22 -2.67 -15.47
C ALA A 69 0.29 -2.03 -16.87
N LEU A 70 1.49 -1.70 -17.34
CA LEU A 70 1.69 -1.15 -18.68
C LEU A 70 1.34 -2.16 -19.79
N ALA A 71 1.76 -3.42 -19.64
CA ALA A 71 1.43 -4.48 -20.61
C ALA A 71 -0.08 -4.74 -20.66
N VAL A 72 -0.76 -4.73 -19.50
CA VAL A 72 -2.21 -4.89 -19.45
C VAL A 72 -2.93 -3.72 -20.13
N ASP A 73 -2.45 -2.48 -19.96
CA ASP A 73 -3.06 -1.33 -20.62
C ASP A 73 -2.79 -1.32 -22.14
N SER A 74 -1.57 -1.67 -22.56
CA SER A 74 -1.24 -1.77 -24.00
C SER A 74 -2.07 -2.85 -24.69
N ASP A 75 -2.25 -3.99 -24.03
CA ASP A 75 -2.87 -5.17 -24.62
C ASP A 75 -4.38 -5.25 -24.32
N ARG A 76 -4.96 -4.21 -23.72
CA ARG A 76 -6.33 -4.18 -23.21
C ARG A 76 -7.38 -4.67 -24.22
N LEU A 77 -7.26 -4.27 -25.48
CA LEU A 77 -8.21 -4.67 -26.54
C LEU A 77 -8.10 -6.16 -26.90
N VAL A 78 -6.88 -6.69 -26.93
CA VAL A 78 -6.62 -8.11 -27.21
C VAL A 78 -7.14 -8.96 -26.05
N LEU A 79 -6.83 -8.56 -24.81
CA LEU A 79 -7.33 -9.22 -23.60
C LEU A 79 -8.87 -9.22 -23.56
N ALA A 80 -9.52 -8.11 -23.93
CA ALA A 80 -10.98 -8.03 -23.99
C ALA A 80 -11.59 -8.91 -25.09
N ALA A 81 -10.91 -9.09 -26.22
CA ALA A 81 -11.35 -10.00 -27.27
C ALA A 81 -11.27 -11.46 -26.80
N LEU A 82 -10.12 -11.86 -26.25
CA LEU A 82 -9.89 -13.21 -25.72
C LEU A 82 -10.87 -13.56 -24.59
N ALA A 83 -11.14 -12.62 -23.69
CA ALA A 83 -12.09 -12.83 -22.59
C ALA A 83 -13.52 -13.09 -23.10
N ARG A 84 -13.93 -12.46 -24.22
CA ARG A 84 -15.25 -12.71 -24.84
C ARG A 84 -15.31 -14.07 -25.51
N GLU A 85 -14.24 -14.46 -26.21
CA GLU A 85 -14.14 -15.78 -26.84
C GLU A 85 -14.16 -16.90 -25.80
N GLU A 86 -13.43 -16.75 -24.70
CA GLU A 86 -13.44 -17.69 -23.57
C GLU A 86 -14.84 -17.81 -22.95
N ALA A 87 -15.54 -16.69 -22.77
CA ALA A 87 -16.91 -16.70 -22.25
C ALA A 87 -17.87 -17.46 -23.18
N GLN A 88 -17.75 -17.24 -24.50
CA GLN A 88 -18.54 -17.97 -25.49
C GLN A 88 -18.22 -19.47 -25.45
N ALA A 89 -16.93 -19.85 -25.45
CA ALA A 89 -16.53 -21.25 -25.39
C ALA A 89 -17.01 -21.95 -24.11
N SER A 90 -17.05 -21.22 -22.98
CA SER A 90 -17.61 -21.71 -21.71
C SER A 90 -19.12 -21.95 -21.79
N ASP A 91 -19.85 -21.02 -22.40
CA ASP A 91 -21.30 -21.16 -22.60
C ASP A 91 -21.63 -22.31 -23.56
N ASP A 92 -20.86 -22.45 -24.64
CA ASP A 92 -20.97 -23.55 -25.60
C ASP A 92 -20.72 -24.90 -24.93
N ARG A 93 -19.68 -25.00 -24.09
CA ARG A 93 -19.41 -26.18 -23.26
C ARG A 93 -20.59 -26.51 -22.34
N ARG A 94 -21.14 -25.50 -21.64
CA ARG A 94 -22.29 -25.69 -20.75
C ARG A 94 -23.55 -26.12 -21.52
N LEU A 95 -23.73 -25.64 -22.75
CA LEU A 95 -24.81 -26.09 -23.62
C LEU A 95 -24.60 -27.54 -24.05
N ALA A 96 -23.40 -27.89 -24.51
CA ALA A 96 -23.07 -29.25 -24.95
C ALA A 96 -23.30 -30.29 -23.85
N ILE A 97 -22.87 -30.01 -22.61
CA ILE A 97 -23.10 -30.90 -21.45
C ILE A 97 -24.60 -31.12 -21.21
N ARG A 98 -25.41 -30.07 -21.26
CA ARG A 98 -26.87 -30.20 -21.08
C ARG A 98 -27.53 -30.98 -22.20
N LEU A 99 -27.02 -30.86 -23.43
CA LEU A 99 -27.52 -31.62 -24.58
C LEU A 99 -27.14 -33.10 -24.48
N SER A 100 -25.94 -33.42 -23.98
CA SER A 100 -25.56 -34.83 -23.74
C SER A 100 -26.41 -35.47 -22.65
N GLU A 101 -26.58 -34.79 -21.50
CA GLU A 101 -27.41 -35.30 -20.39
C GLU A 101 -28.84 -35.62 -20.83
N LYS A 102 -29.43 -34.76 -21.68
CA LYS A 102 -30.79 -34.96 -22.18
C LYS A 102 -30.92 -36.07 -23.23
N ASN A 103 -29.85 -36.39 -23.96
CA ASN A 103 -29.84 -37.48 -24.91
C ASN A 103 -29.73 -38.84 -24.22
N ASP A 104 -29.06 -38.91 -23.07
CA ASP A 104 -29.00 -40.11 -22.24
C ASP A 104 -30.38 -40.46 -21.63
N ASP A 105 -31.24 -39.46 -21.37
CA ASP A 105 -32.62 -39.66 -20.91
C ASP A 105 -33.62 -40.02 -22.03
N ALA A 106 -33.28 -39.74 -23.29
CA ALA A 106 -34.17 -39.96 -24.44
C ALA A 106 -34.01 -41.35 -25.10
N ASP A 107 -32.97 -42.10 -24.74
CA ASP A 107 -32.64 -43.41 -25.35
C ASP A 107 -32.91 -44.62 -24.44
N LEU A 108 -33.81 -44.49 -23.46
CA LEU A 108 -34.39 -45.65 -22.75
C LEU A 108 -35.53 -46.33 -23.53
N SER A 109 -35.46 -46.34 -24.85
CA SER A 109 -36.27 -47.25 -25.68
C SER A 109 -35.46 -47.89 -26.80
N ALA A 110 -34.76 -48.95 -26.43
CA ALA A 110 -34.36 -50.08 -27.27
C ALA A 110 -33.44 -49.79 -28.47
N THR A 111 -32.17 -50.19 -28.35
CA THR A 111 -31.67 -51.43 -28.98
C THR A 111 -30.32 -51.84 -28.40
N ASP A 112 -30.25 -53.11 -28.01
CA ASP A 112 -29.03 -53.88 -27.82
C ASP A 112 -28.23 -53.89 -29.13
N SER A 113 -27.02 -53.33 -29.11
CA SER A 113 -26.03 -53.50 -30.19
C SER A 113 -24.64 -53.27 -29.62
N ASP A 114 -23.93 -54.39 -29.45
CA ASP A 114 -22.50 -54.49 -29.19
C ASP A 114 -21.69 -53.48 -30.02
N VAL A 115 -21.05 -52.54 -29.33
CA VAL A 115 -19.90 -51.80 -29.86
C VAL A 115 -18.75 -52.01 -28.89
N GLU A 116 -17.79 -52.83 -29.31
CA GLU A 116 -16.50 -53.02 -28.63
C GLU A 116 -15.82 -51.67 -28.40
N GLN A 117 -15.76 -51.27 -27.14
CA GLN A 117 -14.92 -50.19 -26.65
C GLN A 117 -13.53 -50.75 -26.33
N PRO A 118 -12.41 -50.12 -26.76
CA PRO A 118 -11.08 -50.61 -26.43
C PRO A 118 -10.88 -50.57 -24.91
N GLN A 119 -10.58 -51.74 -24.36
CA GLN A 119 -10.20 -51.94 -22.96
C GLN A 119 -8.92 -51.13 -22.65
N ALA A 120 -9.05 -50.17 -21.74
CA ALA A 120 -7.93 -49.71 -20.91
C ALA A 120 -8.30 -49.98 -19.45
N ALA A 121 -8.16 -51.24 -19.04
CA ALA A 121 -8.24 -51.62 -17.64
C ALA A 121 -6.95 -51.20 -16.93
N CYS A 122 -7.07 -50.40 -15.89
CA CYS A 122 -6.49 -50.65 -14.58
C CYS A 122 -7.03 -49.58 -13.63
N GLU A 123 -8.16 -49.88 -13.00
CA GLU A 123 -8.47 -49.34 -11.68
C GLU A 123 -7.46 -49.92 -10.67
N PRO A 124 -6.77 -49.09 -9.90
CA PRO A 124 -6.54 -49.39 -8.50
C PRO A 124 -7.80 -48.95 -7.75
N GLN A 125 -8.39 -49.86 -6.98
CA GLN A 125 -9.39 -49.53 -5.97
C GLN A 125 -8.78 -48.51 -5.00
N ALA A 126 -9.06 -47.24 -5.23
CA ALA A 126 -8.77 -46.18 -4.28
C ALA A 126 -9.91 -46.19 -3.27
N SER A 127 -9.59 -46.68 -2.08
CA SER A 127 -10.19 -46.28 -0.80
C SER A 127 -11.07 -45.04 -0.93
N ASP A 128 -12.34 -45.17 -0.53
CA ASP A 128 -13.22 -44.07 -0.16
C ASP A 128 -12.60 -43.32 1.04
N ASP A 129 -11.52 -42.60 0.79
CA ASP A 129 -11.12 -41.45 1.58
C ASP A 129 -11.76 -40.27 0.89
N ASP A 130 -12.66 -39.60 1.62
CA ASP A 130 -13.39 -38.43 1.15
C ASP A 130 -12.42 -37.38 0.63
N CYS A 131 -12.12 -37.44 -0.66
CA CYS A 131 -11.67 -36.28 -1.41
C CYS A 131 -12.88 -35.33 -1.47
N VAL A 132 -13.24 -34.71 -0.35
CA VAL A 132 -14.00 -33.46 -0.38
C VAL A 132 -13.07 -32.46 -1.04
N ALA A 133 -13.05 -32.48 -2.37
CA ALA A 133 -12.61 -31.36 -3.16
C ALA A 133 -13.53 -30.22 -2.71
N GLY A 134 -13.00 -29.36 -1.82
CA GLY A 134 -13.66 -28.11 -1.48
C GLY A 134 -14.04 -27.37 -2.77
N PRO A 135 -15.01 -26.46 -2.73
CA PRO A 135 -15.52 -25.81 -3.94
C PRO A 135 -14.36 -25.36 -4.81
N SER A 136 -14.28 -25.93 -6.02
CA SER A 136 -13.19 -25.67 -6.97
C SER A 136 -13.34 -24.23 -7.45
N MET A 137 -12.76 -23.31 -6.69
CA MET A 137 -12.76 -21.89 -7.01
C MET A 137 -11.77 -21.67 -8.15
N THR A 138 -12.30 -21.23 -9.29
CA THR A 138 -11.49 -20.80 -10.42
C THR A 138 -10.54 -19.68 -9.99
N PHE A 139 -9.45 -19.49 -10.76
CA PHE A 139 -8.53 -18.37 -10.51
C PHE A 139 -9.27 -17.02 -10.46
N ARG A 140 -10.26 -16.83 -11.35
CA ARG A 140 -11.11 -15.64 -11.39
C ARG A 140 -11.89 -15.41 -10.10
N GLU A 141 -12.51 -16.45 -9.56
CA GLU A 141 -13.29 -16.34 -8.32
C GLU A 141 -12.40 -16.05 -7.11
N ARG A 142 -11.21 -16.67 -7.04
CA ARG A 142 -10.22 -16.34 -6.01
C ARG A 142 -9.75 -14.89 -6.11
N GLN A 143 -9.49 -14.41 -7.33
CA GLN A 143 -9.09 -13.02 -7.56
C GLN A 143 -10.22 -12.05 -7.18
N ALA A 144 -11.47 -12.35 -7.52
CA ALA A 144 -12.62 -11.53 -7.15
C ALA A 144 -12.78 -11.42 -5.63
N GLN A 145 -12.67 -12.54 -4.90
CA GLN A 145 -12.73 -12.53 -3.44
C GLN A 145 -11.61 -11.71 -2.80
N GLU A 146 -10.40 -11.74 -3.37
CA GLU A 146 -9.30 -10.95 -2.84
C GLU A 146 -9.50 -9.45 -3.09
N LEU A 147 -9.99 -9.08 -4.28
CA LEU A 147 -10.36 -7.70 -4.59
C LEU A 147 -11.47 -7.19 -3.67
N GLU A 148 -12.47 -8.02 -3.35
CA GLU A 148 -13.52 -7.69 -2.38
C GLU A 148 -12.96 -7.45 -0.98
N LYS A 149 -12.02 -8.30 -0.51
CA LYS A 149 -11.36 -8.09 0.78
C LYS A 149 -10.55 -6.79 0.79
N ILE A 150 -9.81 -6.50 -0.28
CA ILE A 150 -9.03 -5.27 -0.41
C ILE A 150 -9.98 -4.05 -0.40
N ALA A 151 -11.06 -4.09 -1.19
CA ALA A 151 -12.06 -3.03 -1.21
C ALA A 151 -12.75 -2.85 0.16
N ALA A 152 -12.94 -3.93 0.93
CA ALA A 152 -13.50 -3.85 2.28
C ALA A 152 -12.59 -3.14 3.30
N THR A 153 -11.30 -2.91 2.97
CA THR A 153 -10.39 -2.11 3.79
C THR A 153 -10.41 -0.63 3.46
N GLU A 154 -11.16 -0.20 2.45
CA GLU A 154 -11.29 1.20 2.11
C GLU A 154 -12.09 1.97 3.16
N THR A 155 -11.62 3.16 3.50
CA THR A 155 -12.29 4.07 4.44
C THR A 155 -12.61 5.38 3.74
N ARG A 156 -13.77 5.95 4.07
CA ARG A 156 -14.26 7.20 3.46
C ARG A 156 -13.67 8.43 4.15
N CYS A 157 -13.19 9.39 3.35
CA CYS A 157 -12.74 10.69 3.85
C CYS A 157 -13.93 11.54 4.34
N SER A 158 -13.78 12.21 5.47
CA SER A 158 -14.82 13.04 6.10
C SER A 158 -15.01 14.40 5.41
N VAL A 159 -14.12 14.77 4.48
CA VAL A 159 -14.13 16.08 3.79
C VAL A 159 -14.55 15.94 2.33
N CYS A 160 -13.82 15.15 1.53
CA CYS A 160 -14.15 14.97 0.11
C CYS A 160 -15.14 13.83 -0.15
N TYR A 161 -15.45 13.00 0.84
CA TYR A 161 -16.35 11.84 0.72
C TYR A 161 -15.94 10.77 -0.29
N GLU A 162 -14.68 10.76 -0.72
CA GLU A 162 -14.09 9.69 -1.53
C GLU A 162 -13.53 8.56 -0.63
N SER A 163 -13.42 7.36 -1.20
CA SER A 163 -12.89 6.15 -0.54
C SER A 163 -11.40 6.00 -0.82
N TYR A 164 -10.65 5.64 0.21
CA TYR A 164 -9.19 5.46 0.14
C TYR A 164 -8.76 4.25 0.99
N PHE A 165 -7.66 3.61 0.60
CA PHE A 165 -7.06 2.53 1.38
C PHE A 165 -6.51 3.03 2.73
N ALA A 166 -6.39 2.12 3.70
CA ALA A 166 -5.92 2.41 5.06
C ALA A 166 -4.58 3.17 5.13
N HIS A 167 -3.68 2.97 4.16
CA HIS A 167 -2.37 3.63 4.09
C HIS A 167 -2.39 5.04 3.48
N LYS A 168 -3.54 5.51 2.98
CA LYS A 168 -3.76 6.86 2.39
C LYS A 168 -4.72 7.72 3.22
N VAL A 169 -5.01 7.26 4.42
CA VAL A 169 -5.92 7.93 5.33
C VAL A 169 -5.32 8.01 6.73
N THR A 170 -5.63 9.11 7.40
CA THR A 170 -5.28 9.32 8.80
C THR A 170 -6.56 9.39 9.61
N GLN A 171 -6.68 8.52 10.61
CA GLN A 171 -7.76 8.58 11.59
C GLN A 171 -7.36 9.47 12.77
N LEU A 172 -8.16 10.49 13.04
CA LEU A 172 -7.96 11.40 14.16
C LEU A 172 -8.52 10.82 15.46
N LYS A 173 -8.16 11.43 16.60
CA LYS A 173 -8.66 11.04 17.94
C LYS A 173 -10.20 11.08 18.03
N CYS A 174 -10.82 12.04 17.35
CA CYS A 174 -12.26 12.17 17.22
C CYS A 174 -12.92 11.13 16.29
N LYS A 175 -12.17 10.12 15.82
CA LYS A 175 -12.56 9.01 14.93
C LYS A 175 -12.90 9.39 13.49
N HIS A 176 -12.88 10.68 13.15
CA HIS A 176 -12.98 11.11 11.75
C HIS A 176 -11.71 10.77 10.98
N THR A 177 -11.92 10.33 9.74
CA THR A 177 -10.87 9.90 8.82
C THR A 177 -10.70 10.94 7.73
N TYR A 178 -9.45 11.29 7.43
CA TYR A 178 -9.08 12.25 6.40
C TYR A 178 -8.13 11.58 5.41
N CYS A 179 -8.32 11.81 4.11
CA CYS A 179 -7.29 11.46 3.13
C CYS A 179 -6.10 12.42 3.23
N ASP A 180 -4.94 11.97 2.77
CA ASP A 180 -3.68 12.73 2.86
C ASP A 180 -3.81 14.18 2.34
N ASN A 181 -4.46 14.36 1.19
CA ASN A 181 -4.66 15.67 0.56
C ASN A 181 -5.56 16.58 1.40
N CYS A 182 -6.70 16.07 1.86
CA CYS A 182 -7.63 16.86 2.68
C CYS A 182 -7.03 17.24 4.03
N LEU A 183 -6.22 16.35 4.62
CA LEU A 183 -5.51 16.64 5.86
C LEU A 183 -4.44 17.72 5.63
N LYS A 184 -3.61 17.58 4.60
CA LYS A 184 -2.62 18.60 4.21
C LYS A 184 -3.27 19.96 3.96
N ASP A 185 -4.34 20.02 3.17
CA ASP A 185 -5.07 21.25 2.86
C ASP A 185 -5.68 21.91 4.10
N LEU A 186 -6.01 21.13 5.13
CA LEU A 186 -6.52 21.67 6.39
C LEU A 186 -5.42 22.45 7.12
N PHE A 187 -4.19 21.93 7.15
CA PHE A 187 -3.03 22.61 7.73
C PHE A 187 -2.66 23.86 6.92
N LEU A 188 -2.59 23.75 5.59
CA LEU A 188 -2.24 24.88 4.71
C LEU A 188 -3.28 26.01 4.72
N ARG A 189 -4.55 25.72 5.02
CA ARG A 189 -5.56 26.77 5.21
C ARG A 189 -5.40 27.47 6.56
N ALA A 190 -5.09 26.72 7.61
CA ALA A 190 -4.85 27.29 8.93
C ALA A 190 -3.62 28.21 8.98
N THR A 191 -2.63 28.04 8.09
CA THR A 191 -1.49 28.98 8.00
C THR A 191 -1.86 30.33 7.37
N LYS A 192 -2.92 30.38 6.56
CA LYS A 192 -3.39 31.59 5.88
C LYS A 192 -4.42 32.36 6.71
N ASP A 193 -5.31 31.62 7.38
CA ASP A 193 -6.41 32.19 8.16
C ASP A 193 -6.18 32.02 9.66
N SER A 194 -5.90 33.12 10.36
CA SER A 194 -5.70 33.11 11.82
C SER A 194 -6.91 32.56 12.60
N THR A 195 -8.11 32.70 12.06
CA THR A 195 -9.36 32.19 12.67
C THR A 195 -9.47 30.66 12.66
N LEU A 196 -8.75 30.00 11.75
CA LEU A 196 -8.71 28.55 11.62
C LEU A 196 -7.53 27.93 12.37
N PHE A 197 -6.72 28.76 13.03
CA PHE A 197 -5.57 28.33 13.80
C PHE A 197 -5.92 28.15 15.29
N PRO A 198 -5.52 27.05 15.95
CA PRO A 198 -4.93 25.83 15.38
C PRO A 198 -5.95 25.01 14.59
N PRO A 199 -5.50 24.17 13.62
CA PRO A 199 -6.37 23.25 12.89
C PRO A 199 -7.16 22.35 13.85
N ARG A 200 -8.47 22.23 13.65
CA ARG A 200 -9.34 21.47 14.55
C ARG A 200 -10.26 20.52 13.78
N CYS A 201 -10.56 19.38 14.41
CA CYS A 201 -11.67 18.52 14.02
C CYS A 201 -12.52 18.25 15.27
N CYS A 202 -13.84 18.36 15.19
CA CYS A 202 -14.74 18.19 16.34
C CYS A 202 -14.37 19.04 17.57
N ARG A 203 -13.78 20.22 17.34
CA ARG A 203 -13.25 21.15 18.37
C ARG A 203 -11.96 20.68 19.06
N GLU A 204 -11.44 19.50 18.72
CA GLU A 204 -10.14 19.02 19.18
C GLU A 204 -9.03 19.54 18.24
N PRO A 205 -7.92 20.06 18.77
CA PRO A 205 -6.78 20.46 17.95
C PRO A 205 -6.13 19.24 17.31
N ILE A 206 -5.77 19.38 16.04
CA ILE A 206 -5.00 18.40 15.28
C ILE A 206 -3.54 18.82 15.36
N HIS A 207 -2.70 17.95 15.91
CA HIS A 207 -1.28 18.26 16.06
C HIS A 207 -0.50 17.97 14.77
N LEU A 208 0.58 18.72 14.56
CA LEU A 208 1.41 18.69 13.35
C LEU A 208 1.96 17.30 13.04
N GLU A 209 2.22 16.47 14.04
CA GLU A 209 2.72 15.10 13.88
C GLU A 209 1.78 14.24 13.03
N SER A 210 0.48 14.57 12.99
CA SER A 210 -0.51 13.85 12.18
C SER A 210 -0.38 14.14 10.68
N ALA A 211 0.25 15.26 10.30
CA ALA A 211 0.40 15.68 8.90
C ALA A 211 1.88 15.85 8.47
N GLN A 212 2.82 15.69 9.39
CA GLN A 212 4.24 15.97 9.17
C GLN A 212 4.85 15.14 8.03
N LEU A 213 4.44 13.88 7.88
CA LEU A 213 4.91 13.01 6.79
C LEU A 213 4.28 13.33 5.42
N LEU A 214 3.23 14.15 5.40
CA LEU A 214 2.47 14.51 4.20
C LEU A 214 2.89 15.87 3.63
N MET A 215 3.59 16.67 4.42
CA MET A 215 3.97 18.05 4.11
C MET A 215 5.46 18.12 3.77
N SER A 216 5.83 19.04 2.88
CA SER A 216 7.23 19.34 2.60
C SER A 216 7.88 20.09 3.77
N GLU A 217 9.21 20.14 3.81
CA GLU A 217 9.93 20.89 4.84
C GLU A 217 9.59 22.39 4.83
N THR A 218 9.32 22.95 3.64
CA THR A 218 8.87 24.34 3.49
C THR A 218 7.47 24.57 4.05
N GLU A 219 6.53 23.66 3.80
CA GLU A 219 5.16 23.77 4.33
C GLU A 219 5.12 23.60 5.86
N ILE A 220 5.98 22.72 6.38
CA ILE A 220 6.15 22.51 7.83
C ILE A 220 6.73 23.77 8.50
N SER A 221 7.73 24.40 7.88
CA SER A 221 8.33 25.61 8.43
C SER A 221 7.35 26.79 8.40
N GLU A 222 6.58 26.95 7.32
CA GLU A 222 5.50 27.94 7.21
C GLU A 222 4.45 27.76 8.32
N PHE A 223 4.06 26.51 8.61
CA PHE A 223 3.12 26.22 9.69
C PHE A 223 3.66 26.62 11.06
N LYS A 224 4.93 26.32 11.35
CA LYS A 224 5.58 26.71 12.61
C LYS A 224 5.73 28.23 12.73
N CYS A 225 6.01 28.93 11.63
CA CYS A 225 6.04 30.38 11.60
C CYS A 225 4.67 30.97 11.90
N ALA A 226 3.61 30.46 11.25
CA ALA A 226 2.24 30.86 11.50
C ALA A 226 1.82 30.63 12.97
N GLU A 227 2.28 29.54 13.59
CA GLU A 227 2.04 29.26 15.02
C GLU A 227 2.61 30.35 15.94
N ILE A 228 3.82 30.86 15.63
CA ILE A 228 4.45 31.96 16.38
C ILE A 228 3.74 33.29 16.09
N GLU A 229 3.43 33.58 14.83
CA GLU A 229 2.73 34.81 14.41
C GLU A 229 1.35 34.93 15.07
N PHE A 230 0.55 33.85 15.04
CA PHE A 230 -0.79 33.86 15.61
C PHE A 230 -0.80 33.81 17.13
N SER A 231 0.18 33.14 17.77
CA SER A 231 0.30 33.18 19.24
C SER A 231 0.74 34.53 19.79
N THR A 232 1.45 35.36 18.99
CA THR A 232 1.88 36.70 19.42
C THR A 232 0.83 37.78 19.17
N THR A 233 -0.03 37.61 18.16
CA THR A 233 -1.08 38.58 17.83
C THR A 233 -2.21 38.61 18.87
N ASP A 234 -2.48 37.48 19.54
CA ASP A 234 -3.48 37.38 20.62
C ASP A 234 -3.08 38.14 21.92
N HIS A 235 -1.85 38.70 21.99
CA HIS A 235 -1.39 39.53 23.11
C HIS A 235 -1.54 41.05 22.91
N ALA A 236 -2.04 41.52 21.77
CA ALA A 236 -2.18 42.95 21.47
C ALA A 236 -3.53 43.58 21.90
N ASN A 237 -4.31 42.91 22.76
CA ASN A 237 -5.53 43.48 23.38
C ASN A 237 -5.64 43.08 24.86
N VAL A 238 -4.72 43.53 25.71
CA VAL A 238 -4.99 43.73 27.13
C VAL A 238 -4.43 45.08 27.53
N GLU A 239 -5.31 46.08 27.52
CA GLU A 239 -5.10 47.35 28.21
C GLU A 239 -4.72 47.09 29.67
N GLN A 240 -3.82 47.94 30.14
CA GLN A 240 -3.23 47.99 31.47
C GLN A 240 -4.23 47.69 32.61
N SER A 241 -4.05 46.56 33.30
CA SER A 241 -4.31 46.47 34.74
C SER A 241 -3.65 45.23 35.36
N SER A 242 -2.66 45.50 36.23
CA SER A 242 -2.26 44.72 37.41
C SER A 242 -2.05 43.19 37.31
N ALA A 243 -0.77 42.81 37.34
CA ALA A 243 -0.13 41.75 38.14
C ALA A 243 -0.68 40.31 38.17
N THR A 244 0.29 39.38 38.15
CA THR A 244 0.27 37.92 38.45
C THR A 244 -0.20 36.97 37.34
N SER A 245 0.74 36.31 36.66
CA SER A 245 1.12 34.91 36.95
C SER A 245 1.90 34.24 35.79
N VAL A 246 2.95 33.51 36.20
CA VAL A 246 3.64 32.39 35.55
C VAL A 246 4.07 32.53 34.08
N ALA A 247 5.34 32.90 33.90
CA ALA A 247 6.08 32.75 32.66
C ALA A 247 6.26 31.26 32.30
N TYR A 248 5.66 30.81 31.20
CA TYR A 248 6.08 29.60 30.51
C TYR A 248 7.21 29.96 29.55
N ALA A 249 8.44 29.92 30.04
CA ALA A 249 9.64 30.09 29.23
C ALA A 249 9.90 28.81 28.41
N GLY A 250 9.17 28.66 27.31
CA GLY A 250 9.48 27.68 26.26
C GLY A 250 10.64 28.21 25.39
N ARG A 251 11.71 27.43 25.31
CA ARG A 251 12.91 27.70 24.50
C ARG A 251 12.55 28.15 23.07
N ARG A 252 13.06 29.32 22.67
CA ARG A 252 13.15 29.75 21.26
C ARG A 252 13.94 28.70 20.49
N ALA A 253 13.27 27.89 19.68
CA ALA A 253 13.91 27.30 18.53
C ALA A 253 14.06 28.42 17.50
N ASP A 254 15.27 28.62 16.97
CA ASP A 254 15.55 29.58 15.91
C ASP A 254 14.86 29.15 14.62
N VAL A 255 13.55 29.41 14.52
CA VAL A 255 12.81 29.28 13.26
C VAL A 255 13.04 30.59 12.52
N ASN A 256 13.89 30.56 11.50
CA ASN A 256 14.19 31.70 10.65
C ASN A 256 13.00 31.96 9.70
N CYS A 257 11.95 32.60 10.21
CA CYS A 257 10.80 33.06 9.43
C CYS A 257 11.21 34.30 8.65
N GLY A 258 11.78 34.11 7.46
CA GLY A 258 12.09 35.19 6.52
C GLY A 258 10.82 35.96 6.10
N PRO A 259 10.96 37.18 5.56
CA PRO A 259 9.80 38.01 5.20
C PRO A 259 8.98 37.33 4.10
N LYS A 260 7.67 37.18 4.32
CA LYS A 260 6.70 36.79 3.30
C LYS A 260 6.64 37.93 2.27
N ILE A 261 7.01 37.63 1.02
CA ILE A 261 6.84 38.57 -0.10
C ILE A 261 5.41 38.38 -0.59
N ASP A 262 4.61 39.45 -0.50
CA ASP A 262 3.22 39.54 -0.97
C ASP A 262 3.08 39.33 -2.49
#